data_AF-A0A353ZS01-F1
#
_entry.id   AF-A0A353ZS01-F1
#
_cell.length_a   1.000
_cell.length_b   1.000
_cell.length_c   1.000
_cell.angle_alpha   90.00
_cell.angle_beta   90.00
_cell.angle_gamma   90.00
#
_symmetry.space_group_name_H-M   'P 1'
#
loop_
_entity.id
_entity.type
_entity.pdbx_description
1 polymer ?
#
loop_
_entity_poly.entity_id
_entity_poly.type
_entity_poly.pdbx_seq_one_letter_code
_entity_poly.pdbx_strand_id
1 'polypeptide(L)' 'VVPEIPGLYFVGMPFQYALTSGLVGGVGRDAEYVVGQLLRTRAHREADSRA' A
#
# COMPACT_ATOMS: atom_id res chain seq x y z
N VAL A 1 2.19 -0.71 5.87
CA VAL A 1 2.66 0.69 5.75
C VAL A 1 3.94 0.81 6.55
N VAL A 2 4.90 1.63 6.13
CA VAL A 2 6.12 1.93 6.91
C VAL A 2 5.99 3.34 7.50
N PRO A 3 5.56 3.49 8.77
CA PRO A 3 5.33 4.81 9.37
C PRO A 3 6.57 5.72 9.38
N GLU A 4 7.75 5.13 9.53
CA GLU A 4 9.04 5.84 9.62
C GLU A 4 9.50 6.39 8.26
N ILE A 5 8.98 5.85 7.16
CA ILE A 5 9.35 6.24 5.79
C ILE A 5 8.06 6.50 5.00
N PRO A 6 7.51 7.72 5.06
CA PRO A 6 6.27 8.06 4.37
C PRO A 6 6.35 7.79 2.86
N GLY A 7 5.37 7.06 2.33
CA GLY A 7 5.33 6.67 0.92
C GLY A 7 5.96 5.30 0.62
N LEU A 8 6.60 4.66 1.59
CA LEU A 8 7.11 3.29 1.45
C LEU A 8 6.06 2.25 1.88
N TYR A 9 5.90 1.23 1.05
CA TYR A 9 4.99 0.10 1.26
C TYR A 9 5.65 -1.20 0.81
N PHE A 10 5.18 -2.32 1.37
CA PHE A 10 5.59 -3.67 0.96
C PHE A 10 4.40 -4.41 0.37
N VAL A 11 4.68 -5.33 -0.54
CA VAL A 11 3.73 -6.31 -1.09
C VAL A 11 4.44 -7.65 -1.24
N GLY A 12 3.69 -8.74 -1.13
CA GLY A 12 4.20 -10.06 -1.48
C GLY A 12 5.22 -10.65 -0.51
N MET A 13 5.23 -10.20 0.75
CA MET A 13 6.02 -10.89 1.77
C MET A 13 5.32 -12.21 2.18
N PRO A 14 6.06 -13.29 2.51
CA PRO A 14 5.44 -14.49 3.06
C PRO A 14 4.57 -14.15 4.26
N PHE A 15 3.32 -14.61 4.25
CA PHE A 15 2.33 -14.34 5.30
C PHE A 15 1.99 -12.86 5.54
N GLN A 16 2.29 -11.96 4.58
CA GLN A 16 1.99 -10.53 4.75
C GLN A 16 0.51 -10.29 5.06
N TYR A 17 -0.38 -10.80 4.20
CA TYR A 17 -1.81 -10.85 4.43
C TYR A 17 -2.32 -12.30 4.42
N ALA A 18 -1.86 -13.08 3.45
CA ALA A 18 -2.13 -14.51 3.33
C ALA A 18 -0.84 -15.30 3.08
N LEU A 19 -0.88 -16.63 3.26
CA LEU A 19 0.21 -17.52 2.85
C LEU A 19 0.59 -17.32 1.37
N THR A 20 -0.39 -17.05 0.51
CA THR A 20 -0.20 -16.87 -0.94
C THR A 20 0.34 -15.51 -1.35
N SER A 21 0.58 -14.59 -0.41
CA SER A 21 1.03 -13.22 -0.71
C SER A 21 2.31 -13.20 -1.54
N GLY A 22 3.27 -14.08 -1.24
CA GLY A 22 4.53 -14.18 -2.00
C GLY A 22 4.42 -14.80 -3.40
N LEU A 23 3.20 -15.10 -3.88
CA LEU A 23 2.96 -15.70 -5.19
C LEU A 23 2.31 -14.68 -6.13
N VAL A 24 2.65 -14.71 -7.41
CA VAL A 24 2.00 -13.86 -8.44
C VAL A 24 0.47 -14.01 -8.42
N GLY A 25 -0.04 -15.22 -8.19
CA GLY A 25 -1.48 -15.48 -8.07
C GLY A 25 -2.13 -15.03 -6.76
N GLY A 26 -1.36 -14.59 -5.76
CA GLY A 26 -1.88 -14.20 -4.44
C GLY A 26 -1.52 -12.77 -3.98
N VAL A 27 -0.48 -12.17 -4.56
CA VAL A 27 0.01 -10.82 -4.21
C VAL A 27 -0.98 -9.69 -4.54
N GLY A 28 -1.95 -9.94 -5.43
CA GLY A 28 -2.88 -8.91 -5.91
C GLY A 28 -3.60 -8.16 -4.79
N ARG A 29 -3.98 -8.84 -3.70
CA ARG A 29 -4.66 -8.21 -2.54
C ARG A 29 -3.75 -7.22 -1.79
N ASP A 30 -2.47 -7.55 -1.65
CA ASP A 30 -1.50 -6.65 -1.02
C ASP A 30 -1.33 -5.39 -1.87
N ALA A 31 -1.22 -5.57 -3.19
CA ALA A 31 -1.09 -4.48 -4.14
C ALA A 31 -2.32 -3.56 -4.13
N GLU A 32 -3.53 -4.13 -4.11
CA GLU A 32 -4.79 -3.38 -4.01
C GLU A 32 -4.84 -2.52 -2.74
N TYR A 33 -4.44 -3.08 -1.60
CA TYR A 33 -4.36 -2.33 -0.34
C TYR A 33 -3.37 -1.17 -0.44
N VAL A 34 -2.18 -1.40 -0.99
CA VAL A 34 -1.15 -0.36 -1.14
C VAL A 34 -1.61 0.77 -2.06
N VAL A 35 -2.21 0.44 -3.21
CA VAL A 35 -2.75 1.46 -4.13
C VAL A 35 -3.86 2.25 -3.45
N GLY A 36 -4.75 1.61 -2.69
CA GLY A 36 -5.78 2.29 -1.91
C GLY A 36 -5.19 3.28 -0.90
N GLN A 37 -4.08 2.95 -0.24
CA GLN A 37 -3.36 3.88 0.64
C GLN A 37 -2.76 5.05 -0.13
N LEU A 38 -2.09 4.79 -1.25
CA LEU A 38 -1.48 5.83 -2.08
C LEU A 38 -2.50 6.85 -2.58
N LEU A 39 -3.67 6.39 -3.03
CA LEU A 39 -4.75 7.27 -3.49
C LEU A 39 -5.29 8.15 -2.35
N ARG A 40 -5.48 7.59 -1.15
CA ARG A 40 -5.87 8.38 0.04
C ARG A 40 -4.83 9.42 0.40
N THR A 41 -3.56 9.03 0.48
CA THR A 41 -2.47 9.97 0.80
C THR A 41 -2.37 11.08 -0.24
N ARG A 42 -2.54 10.77 -1.52
CA ARG A 42 -2.56 11.77 -2.60
C ARG A 42 -3.70 12.77 -2.42
N ALA A 43 -4.92 12.30 -2.14
CA ALA A 43 -6.07 13.18 -1.92
C ALA A 43 -5.84 14.14 -0.74
N HIS A 44 -5.26 13.66 0.35
CA HIS A 44 -4.89 14.52 1.49
C HIS A 44 -3.87 15.59 1.10
N ARG A 45 -2.79 15.22 0.40
CA ARG A 45 -1.78 16.19 -0.07
C ARG A 45 -2.35 17.24 -1.03
N GLU A 46 -3.26 16.84 -1.92
CA GLU A 46 -3.94 17.75 -2.83
C GLU A 46 -4.85 18.73 -2.08
N ALA A 47 -5.55 18.28 -1.04
CA ALA A 47 -6.36 19.15 -0.19
C ALA A 47 -5.49 20.17 0.56
N ASP A 48 -4.39 19.73 1.16
CA ASP A 48 -3.44 20.60 1.87
C ASP A 48 -2.80 21.64 0.94
N SER A 49 -2.53 21.29 -0.32
CA SER A 49 -1.94 22.23 -1.30
C SER A 49 -2.89 23.32 -1.79
N ARG A 50 -4.20 23.16 -1.57
CA ARG A 50 -5.24 24.11 -2.03
C ARG A 50 -5.72 25.05 -0.93
N ALA A 51 -5.34 24.79 0.32
CA ALA A 51 -5.62 25.62 1.48
C ALA A 51 -4.54 26.70 1.65
#